data_AF-A0A369A3Z8-F1
#
_entry.id   AF-A0A369A3Z8-F1
#
_cell.length_a   1.000
_cell.length_b   1.000
_cell.length_c   1.000
_cell.angle_alpha   90.00
_cell.angle_beta   90.00
_cell.angle_gamma   90.00
#
_symmetry.space_group_name_H-M   'P 1'
#
loop_
_entity.id
_entity.type
_entity.pdbx_description
1 polymer ?
#
loop_
_entity_poly.entity_id
_entity_poly.type
_entity_poly.pdbx_seq_one_letter_code
_entity_poly.pdbx_strand_id
1 'polypeptide(L)'
;MKSLVVCSAIFAVSLGAGLAQDIDEPIKPAERIKEMTRKNTERLSKELMLSEQQVQEVAKINEEFAEEIIRLNEKRLQVAQKREQKLRNVLTDEQNKQYEKLKENRVEKRREQRKKRRELWKKED
;
A
#
# COMPACT_ATOMS: atom_id res chain seq x y z
N MET A 1 14.18 29.67 21.52
CA MET A 1 12.92 29.18 20.92
C MET A 1 13.29 28.23 19.80
N LYS A 2 13.14 26.92 20.01
CA LYS A 2 13.57 25.89 19.05
C LYS A 2 12.42 25.65 18.06
N SER A 3 12.59 26.08 16.83
CA SER A 3 11.70 25.74 15.71
C SER A 3 11.88 24.26 15.39
N LEU A 4 11.02 23.42 15.96
CA LEU A 4 10.95 22.01 15.61
C LEU A 4 10.20 21.91 14.27
N VAL A 5 10.96 21.83 13.18
CA VAL A 5 10.43 21.42 11.88
C VAL A 5 10.02 19.95 12.02
N VAL A 6 8.77 19.73 12.39
CA VAL A 6 8.13 18.43 12.26
C VAL A 6 7.92 18.23 10.78
N CYS A 7 8.88 17.57 10.13
CA CYS A 7 8.66 16.92 8.84
C CYS A 7 7.65 15.79 9.08
N SER A 8 6.37 16.15 9.20
CA SER A 8 5.28 15.21 9.02
C SER A 8 5.41 14.74 7.58
N ALA A 9 6.07 13.60 7.40
CA ALA A 9 5.95 12.82 6.19
C ALA A 9 4.46 12.46 6.09
N ILE A 10 3.71 13.34 5.43
CA ILE A 10 2.39 13.05 4.91
C ILE A 10 2.65 11.94 3.88
N PHE A 11 2.72 10.70 4.37
CA PHE A 11 2.37 9.55 3.57
C PHE A 11 0.91 9.78 3.24
N ALA A 12 0.69 10.46 2.12
CA ALA A 12 -0.61 10.67 1.53
C ALA A 12 -1.19 9.28 1.28
N VAL A 13 -1.94 8.78 2.27
CA VAL A 13 -3.01 7.85 2.02
C VAL A 13 -4.00 8.70 1.24
N SER A 14 -3.84 8.70 -0.08
CA SER A 14 -4.62 9.42 -1.06
C SER A 14 -6.06 8.90 -1.08
N LEU A 15 -6.80 9.13 -0.01
CA LEU A 15 -8.20 8.71 0.15
C LEU A 15 -9.18 9.53 -0.71
N GLY A 16 -8.72 10.43 -1.58
CA GLY A 16 -9.58 11.46 -2.18
C GLY A 16 -9.67 11.56 -3.71
N ALA A 17 -8.77 10.97 -4.50
CA ALA A 17 -8.72 11.23 -5.95
C ALA A 17 -8.79 9.96 -6.85
N GLY A 18 -9.02 8.79 -6.25
CA GLY A 18 -8.72 7.49 -6.86
C GLY A 18 -9.90 6.55 -7.09
N LEU A 19 -11.13 7.03 -7.32
CA LEU A 19 -12.30 6.13 -7.50
C LEU A 19 -12.14 5.09 -8.64
N ALA A 20 -11.12 5.22 -9.51
CA ALA A 20 -10.80 4.27 -10.56
C ALA A 20 -9.44 3.53 -10.42
N GLN A 21 -8.55 3.90 -9.48
CA GLN A 21 -7.14 3.45 -9.51
C GLN A 21 -6.76 2.41 -8.44
N ASP A 22 -7.51 2.28 -7.33
CA ASP A 22 -6.96 1.60 -6.13
C ASP A 22 -7.43 0.16 -5.87
N ILE A 23 -8.40 -0.36 -6.61
CA ILE A 23 -8.96 -1.70 -6.31
C ILE A 23 -7.99 -2.83 -6.70
N ASP A 24 -7.17 -2.62 -7.74
CA ASP A 24 -6.28 -3.65 -8.27
C ASP A 24 -4.82 -3.53 -7.79
N GLU A 25 -4.51 -2.61 -6.86
CA GLU A 25 -3.16 -2.59 -6.30
C GLU A 25 -2.91 -3.89 -5.51
N PRO A 26 -1.79 -4.60 -5.76
CA PRO A 26 -1.48 -5.80 -5.02
C PRO A 26 -1.33 -5.43 -3.54
N ILE A 27 -2.21 -6.01 -2.72
CA ILE A 27 -2.12 -5.92 -1.27
C ILE A 27 -0.76 -6.48 -0.87
N LYS A 28 0.01 -5.71 -0.09
CA LYS A 28 1.26 -6.21 0.48
C LYS A 28 0.94 -7.33 1.48
N PRO A 29 1.69 -8.45 1.50
CA PRO A 29 1.51 -9.47 2.52
C PRO A 29 1.66 -8.89 3.93
N ALA A 30 0.92 -9.43 4.90
CA ALA A 30 0.96 -8.98 6.29
C ALA A 30 2.39 -8.97 6.86
N GLU A 31 3.16 -10.03 6.59
CA GLU A 31 4.56 -10.12 7.00
C GLU A 31 5.43 -9.03 6.39
N ARG A 32 5.15 -8.61 5.15
CA ARG A 32 5.89 -7.50 4.53
C ARG A 32 5.54 -6.16 5.17
N ILE A 33 4.30 -5.97 5.61
CA ILE A 33 3.86 -4.76 6.31
C ILE A 33 4.57 -4.69 7.67
N LYS A 34 4.56 -5.78 8.44
CA LYS A 34 5.29 -5.88 9.73
C LYS A 34 6.79 -5.66 9.57
N GLU A 35 7.41 -6.24 8.54
CA GLU A 35 8.83 -6.02 8.26
C GLU A 35 9.11 -4.54 7.95
N MET A 36 8.24 -3.89 7.16
CA MET A 36 8.38 -2.48 6.85
C MET A 36 8.27 -1.58 8.09
N THR A 37 7.30 -1.84 8.97
CA THR A 37 7.11 -1.04 10.18
C THR A 37 8.25 -1.25 11.16
N ARG A 38 8.76 -2.48 11.32
CA ARG A 38 9.97 -2.76 12.11
C ARG A 38 11.19 -2.00 11.58
N LYS A 39 11.43 -2.06 10.27
CA LYS A 39 12.52 -1.31 9.63
C LYS A 39 12.36 0.20 9.81
N ASN A 40 11.13 0.71 9.82
CA ASN A 40 10.89 2.12 10.09
C ASN A 40 11.23 2.47 11.54
N THR A 41 10.87 1.61 12.51
CA THR A 41 11.30 1.78 13.91
C THR A 41 12.83 1.80 14.00
N GLU A 42 13.53 0.80 13.45
CA GLU A 42 15.00 0.74 13.45
C GLU A 42 15.64 2.00 12.85
N ARG A 43 15.10 2.48 11.73
CA ARG A 43 15.55 3.70 11.05
C ARG A 43 15.34 4.93 11.90
N LEU A 44 14.14 5.13 12.47
CA LEU A 44 13.82 6.26 13.33
C LEU A 44 14.67 6.26 14.60
N SER A 45 14.88 5.10 15.21
CA SER A 45 15.75 4.94 16.37
C SER A 45 17.17 5.42 16.08
N LYS A 46 17.71 5.09 14.91
CA LYS A 46 19.06 5.49 14.50
C LYS A 46 19.15 6.97 14.10
N GLU A 47 18.24 7.43 13.25
CA GLU A 47 18.27 8.80 12.70
C GLU A 47 17.99 9.86 13.77
N LEU A 48 17.14 9.54 14.75
CA LEU A 48 16.73 10.48 15.79
C LEU A 48 17.40 10.22 17.15
N MET A 49 18.27 9.21 17.25
CA MET A 49 18.96 8.82 18.47
C MET A 49 17.99 8.65 19.66
N LEU A 50 16.93 7.87 19.44
CA LEU A 50 15.87 7.67 20.43
C LEU A 50 16.38 6.95 21.68
N SER A 51 15.87 7.33 22.85
CA SER A 51 16.09 6.58 24.09
C SER A 51 15.36 5.22 24.06
N GLU A 52 15.74 4.27 24.91
CA GLU A 52 15.09 2.96 24.96
C GLU A 52 13.57 3.04 25.17
N GLN A 53 13.13 3.97 26.03
CA GLN A 53 11.70 4.21 26.26
C GLN A 53 11.01 4.74 25.00
N GLN A 54 11.64 5.67 24.28
CA GLN A 54 11.11 6.20 23.02
C GLN A 54 11.08 5.13 21.92
N VAL A 55 12.08 4.23 21.87
CA VAL A 55 12.09 3.11 20.92
C VAL A 55 10.89 2.19 21.17
N GLN A 56 10.57 1.88 22.43
CA GLN A 56 9.42 1.05 22.78
C GLN A 56 8.10 1.71 22.37
N GLU A 57 7.94 3.01 22.62
CA GLU A 57 6.74 3.76 22.22
C GLU A 57 6.59 3.83 20.70
N VAL A 58 7.67 4.12 19.97
CA VAL A 58 7.65 4.16 18.49
C VAL A 58 7.39 2.77 17.91
N ALA A 59 7.95 1.71 18.51
CA ALA A 59 7.66 0.33 18.11
C ALA A 59 6.15 0.04 18.23
N LYS A 60 5.55 0.37 19.38
CA LYS A 60 4.12 0.18 19.62
C LYS A 60 3.25 0.94 18.62
N ILE A 61 3.56 2.23 18.37
CA ILE A 61 2.84 3.04 17.36
C ILE A 61 2.90 2.40 15.97
N ASN A 62 4.09 1.91 15.58
CA ASN A 62 4.31 1.28 14.28
C ASN A 62 3.65 -0.10 14.18
N GLU A 63 3.52 -0.84 15.29
CA GLU A 63 2.78 -2.10 15.37
C GLU A 63 1.28 -1.88 15.22
N GLU A 64 0.70 -0.94 15.98
CA GLU A 64 -0.72 -0.57 15.87
C GLU A 64 -1.06 -0.10 14.44
N PHE A 65 -0.17 0.68 13.82
CA PHE A 65 -0.31 1.07 12.43
C PHE A 65 -0.28 -0.13 11.47
N ALA A 66 0.63 -1.10 11.67
CA ALA A 66 0.72 -2.29 10.84
C ALA A 66 -0.57 -3.12 10.91
N GLU A 67 -1.11 -3.31 12.11
CA GLU A 67 -2.34 -4.07 12.35
C GLU A 67 -3.54 -3.44 11.64
N GLU A 68 -3.71 -2.12 11.75
CA GLU A 68 -4.85 -1.45 11.10
C GLU A 68 -4.74 -1.51 9.57
N ILE A 69 -3.54 -1.38 9.01
CA ILE A 69 -3.34 -1.53 7.55
C ILE A 69 -3.64 -2.97 7.11
N ILE A 70 -3.22 -3.98 7.87
CA ILE A 70 -3.53 -5.39 7.58
C ILE A 70 -5.05 -5.60 7.57
N ARG A 71 -5.75 -5.10 8.60
CA ARG A 71 -7.21 -5.20 8.71
C ARG A 71 -7.94 -4.49 7.57
N LEU A 72 -7.51 -3.28 7.20
CA LEU A 72 -8.10 -2.54 6.09
C LEU A 72 -7.88 -3.26 4.76
N ASN A 73 -6.72 -3.88 4.57
CA ASN A 73 -6.43 -4.67 3.38
C ASN A 73 -7.35 -5.89 3.26
N GLU A 74 -7.59 -6.60 4.37
CA GLU A 74 -8.54 -7.71 4.40
C GLU A 74 -9.95 -7.26 4.05
N LYS A 75 -10.41 -6.15 4.65
CA LYS A 75 -11.73 -5.57 4.35
C LYS A 75 -11.84 -5.16 2.87
N ARG A 76 -10.80 -4.54 2.32
CA ARG A 76 -10.73 -4.17 0.91
C ARG A 76 -10.83 -5.39 0.00
N LEU A 77 -10.11 -6.47 0.32
CA LEU A 77 -10.15 -7.72 -0.44
C LEU A 77 -11.55 -8.33 -0.43
N GLN A 78 -12.19 -8.40 0.73
CA GLN A 78 -13.56 -8.92 0.85
C GLN A 78 -14.57 -8.10 0.04
N VAL A 79 -14.48 -6.77 0.09
CA VAL A 79 -15.35 -5.89 -0.71
C VAL A 79 -15.10 -6.07 -2.21
N ALA A 80 -13.83 -6.15 -2.63
CA ALA A 80 -13.47 -6.37 -4.02
C ALA A 80 -13.99 -7.72 -4.54
N GLN A 81 -13.82 -8.80 -3.77
CA GLN A 81 -14.34 -10.14 -4.12
C GLN A 81 -15.87 -10.14 -4.23
N LYS A 82 -16.57 -9.52 -3.28
CA LYS A 82 -18.04 -9.39 -3.34
C LYS A 82 -18.51 -8.62 -4.56
N ARG A 83 -17.83 -7.51 -4.90
CA ARG A 83 -18.11 -6.74 -6.13
C ARG A 83 -17.87 -7.60 -7.38
N GLU A 84 -16.74 -8.32 -7.42
CA GLU A 84 -16.37 -9.16 -8.56
C GLU A 84 -17.39 -10.29 -8.77
N GLN A 85 -17.80 -10.97 -7.71
CA GLN A 85 -18.84 -12.00 -7.77
C GLN A 85 -20.17 -11.45 -8.30
N LYS A 86 -20.61 -10.28 -7.79
CA LYS A 86 -21.82 -9.62 -8.28
C LYS A 86 -21.73 -9.26 -9.76
N LEU A 87 -20.57 -8.78 -10.23
CA LEU A 87 -20.36 -8.49 -11.65
C LEU A 87 -20.42 -9.77 -12.49
N ARG A 88 -19.72 -10.83 -12.08
CA ARG A 88 -19.71 -12.11 -12.81
C ARG A 88 -21.11 -12.69 -12.99
N ASN A 89 -21.98 -12.55 -11.99
CA ASN A 89 -23.35 -13.06 -12.02
C ASN A 89 -24.27 -12.28 -12.98
N VAL A 90 -23.91 -11.06 -13.38
CA VAL A 90 -24.71 -10.22 -14.28
C VAL A 90 -24.23 -10.30 -15.73
N LEU A 91 -22.95 -10.62 -15.93
CA LEU A 91 -22.33 -10.74 -17.25
C LEU A 91 -22.58 -12.12 -17.87
N THR A 92 -22.67 -12.18 -19.20
CA THR A 92 -22.64 -13.45 -19.93
C THR A 92 -21.23 -14.06 -19.89
N ASP A 93 -21.10 -15.35 -20.21
CA ASP A 93 -19.80 -16.03 -20.24
C ASP A 93 -18.79 -15.34 -21.16
N GLU A 94 -19.25 -14.86 -22.33
CA GLU A 94 -18.38 -14.16 -23.27
C GLU A 94 -17.96 -12.77 -22.74
N GLN A 95 -18.88 -12.05 -22.09
CA GLN A 95 -18.55 -10.78 -21.43
C GLN A 95 -17.60 -10.99 -20.23
N ASN A 96 -17.75 -12.08 -19.49
CA ASN A 96 -16.84 -12.46 -18.41
C ASN A 96 -15.42 -12.72 -18.94
N LYS A 97 -15.27 -13.46 -20.05
CA LYS A 97 -13.95 -13.64 -20.68
C LYS A 97 -13.32 -12.32 -21.13
N GLN A 98 -14.12 -11.42 -21.71
CA GLN A 98 -13.64 -10.09 -22.09
C GLN A 98 -13.23 -9.26 -20.87
N TYR A 99 -14.02 -9.32 -19.79
CA TYR A 99 -13.73 -8.65 -18.53
C TYR A 99 -12.41 -9.13 -17.90
N GLU A 100 -12.14 -10.43 -17.88
CA GLU A 100 -10.86 -10.96 -17.42
C GLU A 100 -9.68 -10.46 -18.25
N LYS A 101 -9.79 -10.48 -19.59
CA LYS A 101 -8.76 -9.92 -20.47
C LYS A 101 -8.50 -8.44 -20.17
N LEU A 102 -9.55 -7.65 -19.92
CA LEU A 102 -9.42 -6.25 -19.54
C LEU A 102 -8.69 -6.09 -18.20
N LYS A 103 -8.96 -6.96 -17.23
CA LYS A 103 -8.29 -6.98 -15.92
C LYS A 103 -6.80 -7.30 -16.06
N GLU A 104 -6.45 -8.32 -16.83
CA GLU A 104 -5.06 -8.70 -17.13
C GLU A 104 -4.29 -7.56 -17.81
N ASN A 105 -4.87 -6.96 -18.85
CA ASN A 105 -4.27 -5.82 -19.57
C ASN A 105 -4.00 -4.63 -18.64
N ARG A 106 -4.89 -4.36 -17.68
CA ARG A 106 -4.67 -3.30 -16.67
C ARG A 106 -3.50 -3.63 -15.75
N VAL A 107 -3.38 -4.89 -15.33
CA VAL A 107 -2.25 -5.35 -14.49
C VAL A 107 -0.94 -5.22 -15.24
N GLU A 108 -0.90 -5.62 -16.51
CA GLU A 108 0.30 -5.54 -17.35
C GLU A 108 0.76 -4.10 -17.57
N LYS A 109 -0.14 -3.19 -18.01
CA LYS A 109 0.18 -1.77 -18.17
C LYS A 109 0.76 -1.15 -16.90
N ARG A 110 0.21 -1.50 -15.73
CA ARG A 110 0.76 -1.04 -14.44
C ARG A 110 2.15 -1.61 -14.16
N ARG A 111 2.40 -2.89 -14.48
CA ARG A 111 3.73 -3.50 -14.33
C ARG A 111 4.75 -2.80 -15.22
N GLU A 112 4.40 -2.49 -16.46
CA GLU A 112 5.26 -1.74 -17.38
C GLU A 112 5.55 -0.33 -16.87
N GLN A 113 4.54 0.42 -16.42
CA GLN A 113 4.73 1.74 -15.82
C GLN A 113 5.67 1.69 -14.62
N ARG A 114 5.52 0.67 -13.74
CA ARG A 114 6.42 0.46 -12.60
C ARG A 114 7.85 0.12 -13.04
N LYS A 115 8.03 -0.67 -14.11
CA LYS A 115 9.36 -0.95 -14.69
C LYS A 115 10.01 0.32 -15.21
N LYS A 116 9.30 1.09 -16.06
CA LYS A 116 9.77 2.37 -16.60
C LYS A 116 10.19 3.35 -15.49
N ARG A 117 9.38 3.46 -14.43
CA ARG A 117 9.72 4.33 -13.29
C ARG A 117 10.99 3.87 -12.55
N ARG A 118 11.21 2.56 -12.41
CA ARG A 118 12.44 2.01 -11.81
C ARG A 118 13.67 2.26 -12.70
N GLU A 119 13.51 2.17 -14.01
CA GLU A 119 14.59 2.45 -14.96
C GLU A 119 14.97 3.93 -14.98
N LEU A 120 13.99 4.83 -14.85
CA LEU A 120 14.25 6.27 -14.71
C LEU A 120 15.06 6.57 -13.44
N TRP A 121 14.64 6.05 -12.28
CA TRP A 121 15.39 6.25 -11.04
C TRP A 121 16.83 5.72 -11.11
N LYS A 122 17.07 4.58 -11.77
CA LYS A 122 18.42 4.03 -11.95
C LYS A 122 19.33 4.85 -12.88
N LYS A 123 18.78 5.77 -13.68
CA LYS A 123 19.55 6.65 -14.57
C LYS A 123 19.85 8.00 -13.92
N GLU A 124 19.19 8.32 -12.82
CA GLU A 124 19.36 9.56 -12.06
C GLU A 124 20.38 9.41 -10.92
N ASP A 125 20.76 8.17 -10.58
CA ASP A 125 21.88 7.80 -9.69
C ASP A 125 23.17 7.53 -10.49
#